data_AF-A0A3C1RX94-F1
#
_entry.id   AF-A0A3C1RX94-F1
#
_cell.length_a   1.000
_cell.length_b   1.000
_cell.length_c   1.000
_cell.angle_alpha   90.00
_cell.angle_beta   90.00
_cell.angle_gamma   90.00
#
_symmetry.space_group_name_H-M   'P 1'
#
loop_
_entity.id
_entity.type
_entity.pdbx_description
1 polymer ?
#
loop_
_entity_poly.entity_id
_entity_poly.type
_entity_poly.pdbx_seq_one_letter_code
_entity_poly.pdbx_strand_id
1 'polypeptide(L)' 'VLDLAKLTIERQWHVRFIEFMPIGNNDLFADRGWISSEQLRQQIREKWGLEASQVKGNGPADVFQIPGAKGTLGFISQMS' A
#
# COMPACT_ATOMS: atom_id res chain seq x y z
N VAL A 1 2.11 -3.94 8.65
CA VAL A 1 2.27 -3.70 7.18
C VAL A 1 2.83 -4.92 6.49
N LEU A 2 4.06 -5.33 6.82
CA LEU A 2 4.74 -6.45 6.15
C LEU A 2 3.96 -7.76 6.24
N ASP A 3 3.38 -8.10 7.39
CA ASP A 3 2.60 -9.35 7.52
C ASP A 3 1.37 -9.36 6.61
N LEU A 4 0.72 -8.21 6.44
CA LEU A 4 -0.40 -8.07 5.50
C LEU A 4 0.07 -8.16 4.05
N ALA A 5 1.22 -7.55 3.73
CA ALA A 5 1.82 -7.66 2.40
C ALA A 5 2.25 -9.10 2.08
N LYS A 6 2.75 -9.86 3.07
CA LYS A 6 3.14 -11.27 2.91
C LYS A 6 1.97 -12.15 2.44
N LEU A 7 0.74 -11.82 2.81
CA LEU A 7 -0.44 -12.59 2.40
C LEU A 7 -0.58 -12.67 0.87
N THR A 8 -0.10 -11.67 0.12
CA THR A 8 -0.15 -11.65 -1.35
C THR A 8 0.87 -12.61 -1.98
N ILE A 9 1.91 -12.99 -1.25
CA ILE A 9 2.93 -13.94 -1.76
C ILE A 9 2.30 -15.33 -1.89
N GLU A 10 1.68 -15.80 -0.81
CA GLU A 10 1.18 -17.18 -0.73
C GLU A 10 -0.24 -17.32 -1.31
N ARG A 11 -1.04 -16.24 -1.26
CA ARG A 11 -2.45 -16.23 -1.65
C ARG A 11 -2.66 -15.24 -2.80
N GLN A 12 -3.55 -15.58 -3.72
CA GLN A 12 -3.95 -14.71 -4.83
C GLN A 12 -4.89 -13.60 -4.35
N TRP A 13 -4.43 -12.82 -3.37
CA TRP A 13 -5.20 -11.77 -2.70
C TRP A 13 -4.74 -10.39 -3.14
N HIS A 14 -5.69 -9.48 -3.24
CA HIS A 14 -5.44 -8.06 -3.49
C HIS A 14 -5.54 -7.31 -2.17
N VAL A 15 -4.40 -6.93 -1.60
CA VAL A 15 -4.34 -6.19 -0.33
C VAL A 15 -4.19 -4.71 -0.65
N ARG A 16 -5.02 -3.86 -0.05
CA ARG A 16 -4.99 -2.40 -0.27
C ARG A 16 -4.65 -1.65 1.00
N PHE A 17 -3.67 -0.77 0.91
CA PHE A 17 -3.33 0.20 1.94
C PHE A 17 -3.97 1.53 1.56
N ILE A 18 -4.76 2.08 2.49
CA ILE A 18 -5.46 3.35 2.32
C ILE A 18 -4.86 4.30 3.33
N GLU A 19 -4.36 5.43 2.83
CA GLU A 19 -3.75 6.45 3.67
C GLU A 19 -4.80 7.13 4.56
N PHE A 20 -4.50 7.24 5.86
CA PHE A 20 -5.45 7.75 6.85
C PHE A 20 -5.75 9.24 6.67
N MET A 21 -7.00 9.59 6.37
CA MET A 21 -7.48 10.97 6.18
C MET A 21 -8.18 11.51 7.44
N PRO A 22 -7.54 12.41 8.23
CA PRO A 22 -8.25 13.11 9.29
C PRO A 22 -9.07 14.27 8.69
N ILE A 23 -10.36 14.05 8.44
CA ILE A 23 -11.25 15.14 8.02
C ILE A 23 -11.55 16.02 9.24
N GLY A 24 -11.25 17.32 9.14
CA GLY A 24 -11.76 18.36 10.06
C GLY A 24 -10.94 18.61 11.33
N ASN A 25 -9.77 18.00 11.51
CA ASN A 25 -8.91 18.30 12.66
C ASN A 25 -7.42 18.21 12.31
N ASN A 26 -6.80 19.38 12.08
CA ASN A 26 -5.38 19.48 11.73
C ASN A 26 -4.43 19.01 12.85
N ASP A 27 -4.90 19.01 14.10
CA ASP A 27 -4.09 18.53 15.24
C ASP A 27 -3.83 17.01 15.19
N LEU A 28 -4.64 16.26 14.42
CA LEU A 28 -4.41 14.82 14.18
C LEU A 28 -3.21 14.54 13.26
N PHE A 29 -2.70 15.54 12.53
CA PHE A 29 -1.45 15.41 11.78
C PHE A 29 -0.21 15.50 12.68
N ALA A 30 -0.30 16.20 13.80
CA ALA A 30 0.85 16.47 14.67
C ALA A 30 1.18 15.30 15.60
N ASP A 31 0.19 14.47 15.96
CA ASP A 31 0.38 13.36 16.91
C ASP A 31 0.08 11.99 16.28
N ARG A 32 1.14 11.37 15.71
CA ARG A 32 1.40 9.92 15.75
C ARG A 32 0.47 8.95 15.01
N GLY A 33 -0.24 9.38 13.96
CA GLY A 33 -1.22 8.50 13.30
C GLY A 33 -0.91 8.03 11.88
N TRP A 34 -0.06 8.75 11.12
CA TRP A 34 0.00 8.57 9.67
C TRP A 34 1.33 7.97 9.19
N ILE A 35 1.24 7.05 8.24
CA ILE A 35 2.37 6.51 7.47
C ILE A 35 2.01 6.73 6.01
N SER A 36 2.90 7.38 5.26
CA SER A 36 2.62 7.68 3.86
C SER A 36 2.67 6.43 2.99
N SER A 37 1.94 6.45 1.87
CA SER A 37 1.98 5.37 0.89
C SER A 37 3.40 5.11 0.36
N GLU A 38 4.27 6.14 0.26
CA GLU A 38 5.68 5.94 -0.11
C GLU A 38 6.46 5.20 0.98
N GLN A 39 6.28 5.54 2.25
CA GLN A 39 6.95 4.83 3.35
C GLN A 39 6.57 3.35 3.38
N LEU A 40 5.29 3.03 3.16
CA LEU A 40 4.82 1.64 3.08
C LEU A 40 5.45 0.91 1.89
N ARG A 41 5.47 1.53 0.71
CA ARG A 41 6.10 0.98 -0.50
C ARG A 41 7.59 0.73 -0.27
N GLN A 42 8.29 1.66 0.37
CA GLN A 42 9.72 1.53 0.66
C GLN A 42 10.01 0.35 1.62
N GLN A 43 9.26 0.21 2.72
CA GLN A 43 9.42 -0.93 3.64
C GLN A 43 9.22 -2.28 2.94
N ILE A 44 8.23 -2.37 2.05
CA ILE A 44 7.95 -3.60 1.29
C ILE A 44 9.06 -3.84 0.25
N ARG A 45 9.49 -2.78 -0.45
CA ARG A 45 10.57 -2.83 -1.45
C ARG A 45 11.89 -3.28 -0.85
N GLU A 46 12.26 -2.79 0.33
CA GLU A 46 13.49 -3.19 1.02
C GLU A 46 13.48 -4.66 1.42
N LYS A 47 12.31 -5.21 1.78
CA LYS A 47 12.20 -6.59 2.25
C LYS A 47 12.11 -7.62 1.12
N TRP A 48 11.37 -7.32 0.06
CA TRP A 48 11.03 -8.29 -0.99
C TRP A 48 11.18 -7.78 -2.42
N GLY A 49 11.45 -6.49 -2.61
CA GLY A 49 11.24 -5.81 -3.89
C GLY A 49 9.78 -5.41 -4.09
N LEU A 50 9.56 -4.51 -5.04
CA LEU A 50 8.23 -4.02 -5.38
C LEU A 50 8.23 -3.49 -6.82
N GLU A 51 7.43 -4.10 -7.68
CA GLU A 51 7.33 -3.78 -9.10
C GLU A 51 5.94 -3.22 -9.44
N ALA A 52 5.88 -2.31 -10.41
CA ALA A 52 4.60 -1.81 -10.89
C ALA A 52 3.84 -2.95 -11.57
N SER A 53 2.58 -3.16 -11.17
CA SER A 53 1.75 -4.22 -11.74
C SER A 53 0.99 -3.70 -12.97
N GLN A 54 0.85 -4.54 -13.98
CA GLN A 54 0.01 -4.26 -15.17
C GLN A 54 -1.48 -4.50 -14.89
N VAL A 55 -1.84 -4.97 -13.70
CA VAL A 55 -3.22 -5.21 -13.30
C VAL A 55 -3.93 -3.87 -13.12
N LYS A 56 -4.68 -3.45 -14.14
CA LYS A 56 -5.58 -2.31 -14.06
C LYS A 56 -6.83 -2.69 -13.27
N GLY A 57 -6.93 -2.17 -12.04
CA GLY A 57 -8.19 -2.17 -11.30
C GLY A 57 -9.11 -1.03 -11.74
N ASN A 58 -10.38 -1.08 -11.35
CA ASN A 58 -11.36 -0.01 -11.57
C ASN A 58 -11.32 1.10 -10.49
N GLY A 59 -10.26 1.17 -9.68
CA GLY A 59 -10.17 2.08 -8.53
C GLY A 59 -8.88 2.90 -8.54
N PRO A 60 -8.79 3.95 -7.69
CA PRO A 60 -7.70 4.94 -7.72
C PRO A 60 -6.36 4.42 -7.16
N ALA A 61 -6.26 3.11 -6.92
CA ALA A 61 -5.08 2.54 -6.31
C ALA A 61 -3.96 2.38 -7.32
N ASP A 62 -2.76 2.84 -6.98
CA ASP A 62 -1.55 2.42 -7.68
C ASP A 62 -1.28 0.96 -7.33
N VAL A 63 -1.25 0.09 -8.35
CA VAL A 63 -1.13 -1.36 -8.16
C VAL A 63 0.33 -1.79 -8.37
N PHE A 64 0.86 -2.49 -7.38
CA PHE A 64 2.19 -3.07 -7.38
C PHE A 64 2.13 -4.55 -7.05
N GLN A 65 3.25 -5.24 -7.27
CA GLN A 65 3.39 -6.65 -6.96
C GLN A 65 4.79 -6.90 -6.36
N ILE A 66 4.84 -7.78 -5.36
CA ILE A 66 6.12 -8.33 -4.88
C ILE A 66 6.58 -9.36 -5.94
N PRO A 67 7.85 -9.36 -6.36
CA PRO A 67 8.36 -10.35 -7.30
C PRO A 67 7.99 -11.79 -6.91
N GLY A 68 7.31 -12.50 -7.82
CA GLY A 68 6.87 -13.88 -7.61
C GLY A 68 5.62 -14.06 -6.72
N ALA A 69 5.00 -12.99 -6.22
CA ALA A 69 3.77 -13.07 -5.46
C ALA A 69 2.57 -13.45 -6.35
N LYS A 70 1.61 -14.20 -5.79
CA LYS A 70 0.38 -14.58 -6.51
C LYS A 70 -0.65 -13.45 -6.56
N GLY A 71 -0.66 -12.60 -5.54
CA GLY A 71 -1.57 -11.48 -5.37
C GLY A 71 -0.93 -10.12 -5.72
N THR A 72 -1.64 -9.04 -5.41
CA THR A 72 -1.15 -7.67 -5.64
C THR A 72 -1.34 -6.77 -4.43
N LEU A 73 -0.59 -5.67 -4.42
CA LEU A 73 -0.64 -4.62 -3.41
C LEU A 73 -1.16 -3.33 -4.05
N GLY A 74 -2.20 -2.74 -3.48
CA GLY A 74 -2.72 -1.43 -3.92
C GLY A 74 -2.41 -0.35 -2.88
N PHE A 75 -2.02 0.84 -3.33
CA PHE A 75 -1.82 2.00 -2.46
C PHE A 75 -2.73 3.13 -2.91
N ILE A 76 -3.51 3.67 -1.98
CA ILE A 76 -4.44 4.78 -2.23
C ILE A 76 -3.95 5.97 -1.41
N SER A 77 -3.51 7.01 -2.12
CA SER A 77 -3.02 8.29 -1.57
C SER A 77 -4.13 9.32 -1.53
N GLN A 78 -3.98 10.30 -0.64
CA GLN A 78 -4.91 11.45 -0.53
C GLN A 78 -4.69 12.51 -1.61
N MET A 79 -3.51 12.52 -2.23
CA MET A 79 -3.07 13.56 -3.18
C MET A 79 -2.90 13.04 -4.61
N SER A 80 -3.63 12.00 -5.00
CA SER A 80 -3.62 11.48 -6.38
C SER A 80 -4.39 12.39 -7.35
#